data_AF-A0A536JPC2-F1
#
_entry.id   AF-A0A536JPC2-F1
#
_cell.length_a   1.000
_cell.length_b   1.000
_cell.length_c   1.000
_cell.angle_alpha   90.00
_cell.angle_beta   90.00
_cell.angle_gamma   90.00
#
_symmetry.space_group_name_H-M   'P 1'
#
loop_
_entity.id
_entity.type
_entity.pdbx_description
1 polymer ?
#
loop_
_entity_poly.entity_id
_entity_poly.type
_entity_poly.pdbx_seq_one_letter_code
_entity_poly.pdbx_strand_id
1 'polypeptide(L)'
;RAVSRYGLERAGVAAVMLLTLRGTPFIYYGEEIGMTDVPIPPERVVDVDGRDPERTPMQWDASKNAGFTTGNPWLPIAADHATRNVAAQLDDPASLLSLYRRLIWLRKSSPALRRGSYRTVPAPRGVFAFAREADDERVLVALNFTNAAQKVALGTGSARLLVSTRHDREGAVVDLGRVELSPDEGVVVASR
;
A
#
# COMPACT_ATOMS: atom_id res chain seq x y z
N ARG A 1 9.89 8.96 5.18
CA ARG A 1 8.75 8.39 4.38
C ARG A 1 8.68 6.86 4.52
N ALA A 2 7.52 6.23 4.25
CA ALA A 2 7.32 4.79 4.46
C ALA A 2 8.30 3.92 3.64
N VAL A 3 8.49 4.22 2.35
CA VAL A 3 9.40 3.46 1.47
C VAL A 3 10.86 3.55 1.94
N SER A 4 11.34 4.73 2.36
CA SER A 4 12.69 4.88 2.91
C SER A 4 12.91 4.08 4.20
N ARG A 5 11.86 3.91 5.01
CA ARG A 5 11.96 3.21 6.30
C ARG A 5 11.81 1.69 6.17
N TYR A 6 10.94 1.23 5.27
CA TYR A 6 10.52 -0.18 5.23
C TYR A 6 10.75 -0.86 3.87
N GLY A 7 11.08 -0.13 2.83
CA GLY A 7 11.13 -0.64 1.45
C GLY A 7 9.78 -0.56 0.74
N LEU A 8 9.83 -0.69 -0.59
CA LEU A 8 8.66 -0.52 -1.46
C LEU A 8 7.60 -1.62 -1.25
N GLU A 9 8.04 -2.87 -1.14
CA GLU A 9 7.14 -4.02 -0.96
C GLU A 9 6.32 -3.88 0.32
N ARG A 10 6.99 -3.58 1.45
CA ARG A 10 6.33 -3.35 2.73
C ARG A 10 5.45 -2.11 2.75
N ALA A 11 5.76 -1.06 1.98
CA ALA A 11 4.87 0.08 1.83
C ALA A 11 3.55 -0.35 1.15
N GLY A 12 3.60 -1.28 0.19
CA GLY A 12 2.41 -1.91 -0.38
C GLY A 12 1.60 -2.69 0.67
N VAL A 13 2.25 -3.52 1.49
CA VAL A 13 1.57 -4.26 2.58
C VAL A 13 0.93 -3.30 3.59
N ALA A 14 1.62 -2.21 3.93
CA ALA A 14 1.11 -1.18 4.81
C ALA A 14 -0.11 -0.47 4.21
N ALA A 15 -0.14 -0.24 2.90
CA ALA A 15 -1.30 0.30 2.20
C ALA A 15 -2.51 -0.63 2.31
N VAL A 16 -2.32 -1.95 2.10
CA VAL A 16 -3.39 -2.95 2.29
C VAL A 16 -3.89 -2.90 3.73
N MET A 17 -3.00 -2.88 4.72
CA MET A 17 -3.37 -2.78 6.14
C MET A 17 -4.20 -1.53 6.42
N LEU A 18 -3.69 -0.35 6.05
CA LEU A 18 -4.31 0.93 6.31
C LEU A 18 -5.72 1.03 5.70
N LEU A 19 -5.88 0.59 4.44
CA LEU A 19 -7.13 0.73 3.70
C LEU A 19 -8.15 -0.38 3.99
N THR A 20 -7.77 -1.43 4.72
CA THR A 20 -8.68 -2.53 5.11
C THR A 20 -8.98 -2.61 6.61
N LEU A 21 -8.20 -1.93 7.47
CA LEU A 21 -8.52 -1.76 8.88
C LEU A 21 -9.81 -0.95 9.10
N ARG A 22 -10.40 -1.13 10.29
CA ARG A 22 -11.56 -0.35 10.74
C ARG A 22 -11.12 1.07 11.10
N GLY A 23 -11.90 2.07 10.71
CA GLY A 23 -11.63 3.48 11.01
C GLY A 23 -11.42 4.33 9.76
N THR A 24 -10.81 5.50 9.93
CA THR A 24 -10.53 6.44 8.85
C THR A 24 -9.06 6.30 8.45
N PRO A 25 -8.75 5.85 7.22
CA PRO A 25 -7.38 5.81 6.75
C PRO A 25 -6.86 7.24 6.52
N PHE A 26 -5.60 7.48 6.90
CA PHE A 26 -4.87 8.71 6.61
C PHE A 26 -3.69 8.36 5.71
N ILE A 27 -3.60 9.01 4.55
CA ILE A 27 -2.52 8.83 3.57
C ILE A 27 -1.75 10.13 3.49
N TYR A 28 -0.43 10.07 3.70
CA TYR A 28 0.43 11.22 3.48
C TYR A 28 0.80 11.33 2.01
N TYR A 29 0.81 12.54 1.45
CA TYR A 29 1.03 12.73 0.03
C TYR A 29 2.35 12.09 -0.44
N GLY A 30 2.29 11.37 -1.56
CA GLY A 30 3.43 10.67 -2.13
C GLY A 30 3.66 9.26 -1.58
N GLU A 31 2.93 8.81 -0.55
CA GLU A 31 2.95 7.40 -0.16
C GLU A 31 2.39 6.50 -1.27
N GLU A 32 1.39 6.99 -2.00
CA GLU A 32 0.71 6.29 -3.09
C GLU A 32 1.59 6.07 -4.32
N ILE A 33 2.61 6.91 -4.54
CA ILE A 33 3.62 6.71 -5.60
C ILE A 33 4.96 6.21 -5.05
N GLY A 34 5.07 6.02 -3.74
CA GLY A 34 6.25 5.47 -3.08
C GLY A 34 7.43 6.45 -2.98
N MET A 35 7.15 7.75 -2.83
CA MET A 35 8.20 8.75 -2.62
C MET A 35 9.09 8.36 -1.43
N THR A 36 10.38 8.66 -1.58
CA THR A 36 11.42 8.43 -0.57
C THR A 36 11.92 9.75 -0.01
N ASP A 37 12.53 9.68 1.16
CA ASP A 37 13.28 10.77 1.76
C ASP A 37 14.40 11.20 0.83
N VAL A 38 14.55 12.52 0.66
CA VAL A 38 15.57 13.11 -0.21
C VAL A 38 16.64 13.75 0.67
N PRO A 39 17.93 13.47 0.45
CA PRO A 39 19.01 14.18 1.13
C PRO A 39 18.94 15.68 0.87
N ILE A 40 18.95 16.47 1.94
CA ILE A 40 18.85 17.94 1.86
C ILE A 40 20.25 18.52 2.11
N PRO A 41 20.83 19.24 1.13
CA PRO A 41 22.09 19.93 1.32
C PRO A 41 22.00 20.92 2.50
N PRO A 42 23.06 21.08 3.32
CA PRO A 42 23.03 21.95 4.51
C PRO A 42 22.55 23.37 4.21
N GLU A 43 22.93 23.93 3.06
CA GLU A 43 22.55 25.26 2.60
C GLU A 43 21.09 25.39 2.16
N ARG A 44 20.36 24.28 2.04
CA ARG A 44 18.96 24.20 1.64
C ARG A 44 18.03 23.74 2.76
N VAL A 45 18.55 23.50 3.97
CA VAL A 45 17.74 23.14 5.14
C VAL A 45 16.84 24.33 5.50
N VAL A 46 15.55 24.07 5.65
CA VAL A 46 14.51 25.02 6.03
C VAL A 46 13.87 24.64 7.36
N ASP A 47 13.68 23.34 7.61
CA ASP A 47 13.07 22.84 8.84
C ASP A 47 14.12 22.59 9.93
N VAL A 48 13.98 23.32 11.04
CA VAL A 48 14.86 23.21 12.22
C VAL A 48 14.83 21.84 12.90
N ASP A 49 13.76 21.07 12.69
CA ASP A 49 13.59 19.72 13.28
C ASP A 49 14.04 18.61 12.32
N GLY A 50 14.62 18.95 11.16
CA GLY A 50 15.19 18.00 10.20
C GLY A 50 14.16 17.21 9.38
N ARG A 51 12.93 17.72 9.22
CA ARG A 51 11.83 17.03 8.50
C ARG A 51 11.74 17.35 7.00
N ASP A 52 12.71 18.10 6.47
CA ASP A 52 12.75 18.44 5.06
C ASP A 52 12.85 17.23 4.11
N PRO A 53 13.56 16.12 4.43
CA PRO A 53 13.61 14.96 3.56
C PRO A 53 12.22 14.39 3.21
N GLU A 54 11.26 14.46 4.13
CA GLU A 54 9.88 14.01 3.94
C GLU A 54 9.00 15.02 3.19
N ARG A 55 9.45 16.27 3.05
CA ARG A 55 8.65 17.40 2.53
C ARG A 55 9.02 17.82 1.11
N THR A 56 9.88 17.06 0.45
CA THR A 56 10.29 17.37 -0.92
C THR A 56 9.13 17.35 -1.90
N PRO A 57 9.16 18.19 -2.95
CA PRO A 57 8.01 18.40 -3.80
C PRO A 57 7.47 17.12 -4.47
N MET A 58 6.16 17.12 -4.72
CA MET A 58 5.46 16.01 -5.37
C MET A 58 6.04 15.72 -6.76
N GLN A 59 6.14 14.44 -7.10
CA GLN A 59 6.68 13.96 -8.38
C GLN A 59 5.54 13.67 -9.35
N TRP A 60 5.10 14.67 -10.11
CA TRP A 60 3.97 14.55 -11.03
C TRP A 60 4.33 13.81 -12.31
N ASP A 61 5.45 14.20 -12.94
CA ASP A 61 5.91 13.64 -14.20
C ASP A 61 7.44 13.67 -14.33
N ALA A 62 7.96 13.27 -15.50
CA ALA A 62 9.39 13.23 -15.80
C ALA A 62 9.97 14.57 -16.32
N SER A 63 9.18 15.64 -16.34
CA SER A 63 9.65 16.95 -16.78
C SER A 63 10.53 17.63 -15.73
N LYS A 64 11.09 18.79 -16.07
CA LYS A 64 11.89 19.59 -15.15
C LYS A 64 11.13 19.83 -13.85
N ASN A 65 11.83 19.68 -12.73
CA ASN A 65 11.28 19.77 -11.37
C ASN A 65 10.11 18.79 -11.11
N ALA A 66 10.09 17.65 -11.80
CA ALA A 66 9.04 16.64 -11.69
C ALA A 66 7.61 17.16 -11.95
N GLY A 67 7.47 18.19 -12.78
CA GLY A 67 6.18 18.85 -13.04
C GLY A 67 5.63 19.66 -11.85
N PHE A 68 6.38 19.78 -10.74
CA PHE A 68 5.93 20.52 -9.56
C PHE A 68 5.91 22.04 -9.77
N THR A 69 6.90 22.57 -10.48
CA THR A 69 7.03 24.00 -10.74
C THR A 69 7.87 24.28 -11.98
N THR A 70 7.56 25.37 -12.68
CA THR A 70 8.41 25.92 -13.74
C THR A 70 9.56 26.77 -13.19
N GLY A 71 9.47 27.19 -11.92
CA GLY A 71 10.47 28.02 -11.23
C GLY A 71 11.53 27.21 -10.47
N ASN A 72 12.03 27.77 -9.37
CA ASN A 72 12.97 27.10 -8.48
C ASN A 72 12.20 26.45 -7.32
N PRO A 73 12.24 25.12 -7.16
CA PRO A 73 11.56 24.46 -6.05
C PRO A 73 12.25 24.81 -4.73
N TRP A 74 11.45 25.03 -3.67
CA TRP A 74 11.95 25.45 -2.35
C TRP A 74 12.84 24.37 -1.70
N LEU A 75 12.52 23.08 -1.89
CA LEU A 75 13.37 21.94 -1.56
C LEU A 75 13.87 21.20 -2.82
N PRO A 76 14.94 20.40 -2.74
CA PRO A 76 15.40 19.54 -3.83
C PRO A 76 14.33 18.59 -4.34
N ILE A 77 14.42 18.25 -5.62
CA ILE A 77 13.58 17.24 -6.28
C ILE A 77 14.29 15.88 -6.16
N ALA A 78 13.52 14.82 -5.99
CA ALA A 78 14.07 13.48 -5.90
C ALA A 78 14.79 13.08 -7.20
N ALA A 79 15.94 12.41 -7.07
CA ALA A 79 16.76 12.02 -8.21
C ALA A 79 16.06 11.01 -9.14
N ASP A 80 15.12 10.24 -8.60
CA ASP A 80 14.36 9.20 -9.30
C ASP A 80 13.02 9.68 -9.87
N HIS A 81 12.72 10.99 -9.83
CA HIS A 81 11.44 11.52 -10.33
C HIS A 81 11.15 11.21 -11.79
N ALA A 82 12.18 10.97 -12.61
CA ALA A 82 11.98 10.60 -14.02
C ALA A 82 11.27 9.25 -14.18
N THR A 83 11.39 8.33 -13.21
CA THR A 83 10.81 6.98 -13.26
C THR A 83 9.76 6.74 -12.17
N ARG A 84 9.91 7.36 -11.00
CA ARG A 84 8.93 7.29 -9.91
C ARG A 84 8.09 8.57 -9.85
N ASN A 85 7.07 8.66 -10.70
CA ASN A 85 6.16 9.80 -10.70
C ASN A 85 4.72 9.34 -10.97
N VAL A 86 3.76 10.25 -10.77
CA VAL A 86 2.33 9.98 -11.00
C VAL A 86 2.09 9.52 -12.43
N ALA A 87 2.59 10.25 -13.43
CA ALA A 87 2.35 9.94 -14.84
C ALA A 87 2.84 8.54 -15.23
N ALA A 88 4.03 8.13 -14.77
CA ALA A 88 4.61 6.82 -15.04
C ALA A 88 3.83 5.68 -14.38
N GLN A 89 3.20 5.92 -13.22
CA GLN A 89 2.46 4.90 -12.48
C GLN A 89 0.97 4.85 -12.83
N LEU A 90 0.42 5.89 -13.47
CA LEU A 90 -1.03 6.06 -13.67
C LEU A 90 -1.66 4.92 -14.46
N ASP A 91 -0.98 4.47 -15.51
CA ASP A 91 -1.46 3.42 -16.42
C ASP A 91 -0.77 2.07 -16.19
N ASP A 92 0.20 1.99 -15.27
CA ASP A 92 0.83 0.73 -14.89
C ASP A 92 -0.04 0.02 -13.82
N PRO A 93 -0.68 -1.12 -14.15
CA PRO A 93 -1.54 -1.83 -13.21
C PRO A 93 -0.75 -2.48 -12.06
N ALA A 94 0.56 -2.69 -12.21
CA ALA A 94 1.42 -3.21 -11.15
C ALA A 94 1.99 -2.10 -10.23
N SER A 95 1.72 -0.83 -10.53
CA SER A 95 2.25 0.28 -9.76
C SER A 95 1.64 0.38 -8.35
N LEU A 96 2.38 1.05 -7.46
CA LEU A 96 1.87 1.35 -6.12
C LEU A 96 0.63 2.24 -6.20
N LEU A 97 0.60 3.21 -7.12
CA LEU A 97 -0.55 4.09 -7.34
C LEU A 97 -1.80 3.28 -7.73
N SER A 98 -1.64 2.31 -8.63
CA SER A 98 -2.73 1.41 -9.02
C SER A 98 -3.21 0.55 -7.85
N LEU A 99 -2.30 0.03 -7.02
CA LEU A 99 -2.67 -0.68 -5.79
C LEU A 99 -3.51 0.20 -4.86
N TYR A 100 -3.08 1.43 -4.58
CA TYR A 100 -3.84 2.38 -3.75
C TYR A 100 -5.23 2.66 -4.32
N ARG A 101 -5.33 2.90 -5.63
CA ARG A 101 -6.62 3.11 -6.32
C ARG A 101 -7.54 1.90 -6.16
N ARG A 102 -7.04 0.69 -6.39
CA ARG A 102 -7.80 -0.56 -6.20
C ARG A 102 -8.30 -0.70 -4.77
N LEU A 103 -7.44 -0.49 -3.78
CA LEU A 103 -7.80 -0.58 -2.36
C LEU A 103 -8.84 0.48 -1.94
N ILE A 104 -8.72 1.71 -2.43
CA ILE A 104 -9.70 2.78 -2.16
C ILE A 104 -11.06 2.43 -2.76
N TRP A 105 -11.09 1.96 -4.00
CA TRP A 105 -12.33 1.54 -4.65
C TRP A 105 -12.96 0.33 -3.96
N LEU A 106 -12.15 -0.67 -3.62
CA LEU A 106 -12.60 -1.84 -2.86
C LEU A 106 -13.21 -1.44 -1.51
N ARG A 107 -12.54 -0.55 -0.76
CA ARG A 107 -13.10 -0.02 0.49
C ARG A 107 -14.40 0.71 0.24
N LYS A 108 -14.51 1.55 -0.80
CA LYS A 108 -15.75 2.29 -1.10
C LYS A 108 -16.93 1.37 -1.43
N SER A 109 -16.69 0.26 -2.11
CA SER A 109 -17.71 -0.69 -2.55
C SER A 109 -18.06 -1.77 -1.52
N SER A 110 -17.32 -1.89 -0.42
CA SER A 110 -17.47 -2.96 0.57
C SER A 110 -18.09 -2.46 1.89
N PRO A 111 -19.36 -2.77 2.20
CA PRO A 111 -19.94 -2.62 3.55
C PRO A 111 -19.03 -3.16 4.66
N ALA A 112 -18.44 -4.34 4.47
CA ALA A 112 -17.56 -4.99 5.43
C ALA A 112 -16.33 -4.12 5.74
N LEU A 113 -15.65 -3.58 4.73
CA LEU A 113 -14.48 -2.73 4.94
C LEU A 113 -14.85 -1.36 5.53
N ARG A 114 -15.99 -0.78 5.16
CA ARG A 114 -16.42 0.56 5.63
C ARG A 114 -16.87 0.58 7.07
N ARG A 115 -17.77 -0.33 7.44
CA ARG A 115 -18.48 -0.30 8.74
C ARG A 115 -18.47 -1.63 9.46
N GLY A 116 -18.06 -2.71 8.79
CA GLY A 116 -18.08 -4.05 9.34
C GLY A 116 -17.25 -4.21 10.60
N SER A 117 -17.60 -5.26 11.33
CA SER A 117 -16.90 -5.69 12.53
C SER A 117 -15.43 -6.01 12.23
N TYR A 118 -14.63 -6.18 13.27
CA TYR A 118 -13.23 -6.58 13.17
C TYR A 118 -13.02 -7.80 14.05
N ARG A 119 -12.40 -8.84 13.49
CA ARG A 119 -12.00 -10.04 14.22
C ARG A 119 -10.60 -10.44 13.80
N THR A 120 -9.72 -10.68 14.76
CA THR A 120 -8.39 -11.25 14.48
C THR A 120 -8.53 -12.69 13.98
N VAL A 121 -7.67 -13.07 13.05
CA VAL A 121 -7.55 -14.46 12.58
C VAL A 121 -6.18 -14.98 13.04
N PRO A 122 -6.09 -16.15 13.70
CA PRO A 122 -4.80 -16.72 14.09
C PRO A 122 -3.86 -16.87 12.89
N ALA A 123 -2.62 -16.46 13.06
CA ALA A 123 -1.62 -16.49 11.99
C ALA A 123 -0.22 -16.78 12.57
N PRO A 124 0.73 -17.28 11.75
CA PRO A 124 2.11 -17.44 12.15
C PRO A 124 2.76 -16.12 12.59
N ARG A 125 3.86 -16.21 13.35
CA ARG A 125 4.63 -15.04 13.76
C ARG A 125 5.07 -14.24 12.53
N GLY A 126 4.81 -12.93 12.57
CA GLY A 126 5.15 -12.02 11.46
C GLY A 126 4.09 -11.96 10.36
N VAL A 127 3.01 -12.73 10.46
CA VAL A 127 1.81 -12.58 9.63
C VAL A 127 0.71 -11.94 10.47
N PHE A 128 0.06 -10.91 9.92
CA PHE A 128 -1.11 -10.28 10.53
C PHE A 128 -2.33 -10.59 9.67
N ALA A 129 -3.35 -11.22 10.26
CA ALA A 129 -4.57 -11.59 9.57
C ALA A 129 -5.82 -11.21 10.37
N PHE A 130 -6.86 -10.81 9.66
CA PHE A 130 -8.14 -10.42 10.26
C PHE A 130 -9.30 -10.54 9.28
N ALA A 131 -10.51 -10.58 9.82
CA ALA A 131 -11.76 -10.56 9.09
C ALA A 131 -12.50 -9.25 9.32
N ARG A 132 -13.20 -8.79 8.29
CA ARG A 132 -14.18 -7.71 8.31
C ARG A 132 -15.52 -8.24 7.84
N GLU A 133 -16.58 -8.01 8.60
CA GLU A 133 -17.91 -8.60 8.35
C GLU A 133 -19.02 -7.54 8.51
N ALA A 134 -19.87 -7.39 7.50
CA ALA A 134 -21.10 -6.60 7.55
C ALA A 134 -22.12 -7.19 6.57
N ASP A 135 -23.39 -7.22 6.97
CA ASP A 135 -24.47 -7.80 6.15
C ASP A 135 -24.08 -9.23 5.71
N ASP A 136 -24.21 -9.56 4.42
CA ASP A 136 -23.78 -10.84 3.85
C ASP A 136 -22.35 -10.80 3.26
N GLU A 137 -21.55 -9.79 3.60
CA GLU A 137 -20.19 -9.62 3.08
C GLU A 137 -19.15 -9.94 4.16
N ARG A 138 -18.22 -10.85 3.81
CA ARG A 138 -17.05 -11.18 4.62
C ARG A 138 -15.76 -10.98 3.83
N VAL A 139 -14.89 -10.11 4.34
CA VAL A 139 -13.57 -9.84 3.75
C VAL A 139 -12.48 -10.35 4.69
N LEU A 140 -11.60 -11.20 4.18
CA LEU A 140 -10.44 -11.76 4.88
C LEU A 140 -9.19 -11.06 4.38
N VAL A 141 -8.34 -10.61 5.30
CA VAL A 141 -7.09 -9.91 5.00
C VAL A 141 -5.95 -10.67 5.63
N ALA A 142 -4.85 -10.84 4.90
CA ALA A 142 -3.61 -11.42 5.43
C ALA A 142 -2.40 -10.66 4.91
N LEU A 143 -1.46 -10.38 5.81
CA LEU A 143 -0.32 -9.49 5.60
C LEU A 143 0.93 -10.19 6.10
N ASN A 144 1.83 -10.58 5.20
CA ASN A 144 3.11 -11.17 5.56
C ASN A 144 4.16 -10.05 5.69
N PHE A 145 4.67 -9.80 6.89
CA PHE A 145 5.77 -8.84 7.13
C PHE A 145 7.13 -9.53 7.26
N THR A 146 7.21 -10.83 6.99
CA THR A 146 8.45 -11.59 7.00
C THR A 146 9.12 -11.56 5.64
N ASN A 147 10.42 -11.85 5.62
CA ASN A 147 11.20 -12.02 4.41
C ASN A 147 11.12 -13.46 3.84
N ALA A 148 10.16 -14.27 4.29
CA ALA A 148 9.98 -15.66 3.88
C ALA A 148 8.53 -15.92 3.48
N ALA A 149 8.30 -16.89 2.60
CA ALA A 149 6.95 -17.31 2.27
C ALA A 149 6.23 -17.89 3.50
N GLN A 150 4.96 -17.55 3.68
CA GLN A 150 4.14 -17.99 4.80
C GLN A 150 2.85 -18.64 4.31
N LYS A 151 2.27 -19.47 5.18
CA LYS A 151 0.99 -20.15 4.94
C LYS A 151 0.06 -19.80 6.09
N VAL A 152 -1.15 -19.35 5.76
CA VAL A 152 -2.14 -18.94 6.76
C VAL A 152 -3.50 -19.55 6.42
N ALA A 153 -4.16 -20.11 7.43
CA ALA A 153 -5.55 -20.53 7.34
C ALA A 153 -6.46 -19.35 7.69
N LEU A 154 -7.22 -18.85 6.71
CA LEU A 154 -8.16 -17.75 6.87
C LEU A 154 -9.60 -18.23 7.11
N GLY A 155 -9.88 -19.50 6.81
CA GLY A 155 -11.20 -20.09 6.95
C GLY A 155 -11.29 -21.45 6.28
N THR A 156 -12.47 -21.77 5.76
CA THR A 156 -12.75 -23.01 5.01
C THR A 156 -13.34 -22.67 3.64
N GLY A 157 -13.20 -23.59 2.68
CA GLY A 157 -13.71 -23.40 1.32
C GLY A 157 -12.77 -22.58 0.44
N SER A 158 -13.30 -22.07 -0.67
CA SER A 158 -12.52 -21.31 -1.66
C SER A 158 -13.14 -19.94 -1.91
N ALA A 159 -12.28 -18.97 -2.14
CA ALA A 159 -12.69 -17.58 -2.31
C ALA A 159 -11.82 -16.87 -3.35
N ARG A 160 -12.34 -15.77 -3.91
CA ARG A 160 -11.63 -14.97 -4.90
C ARG A 160 -10.69 -13.99 -4.21
N LEU A 161 -9.44 -13.98 -4.65
CA LEU A 161 -8.46 -12.96 -4.28
C LEU A 161 -8.83 -11.66 -5.00
N LEU A 162 -9.23 -10.65 -4.23
CA LEU A 162 -9.68 -9.35 -4.74
C LEU A 162 -8.52 -8.40 -5.03
N VAL A 163 -7.55 -8.34 -4.12
CA VAL A 163 -6.36 -7.50 -4.23
C VAL A 163 -5.16 -8.27 -3.68
N SER A 164 -4.02 -8.18 -4.37
CA SER A 164 -2.71 -8.55 -3.82
C SER A 164 -1.71 -7.43 -4.10
N THR A 165 -0.73 -7.23 -3.21
CA THR A 165 0.46 -6.41 -3.52
C THR A 165 1.25 -6.98 -4.70
N ARG A 166 1.02 -8.25 -5.05
CA ARG A 166 1.44 -8.92 -6.28
C ARG A 166 0.29 -8.96 -7.28
N HIS A 167 0.27 -7.98 -8.20
CA HIS A 167 -0.84 -7.79 -9.14
C HIS A 167 -1.15 -9.03 -10.01
N ASP A 168 -0.15 -9.86 -10.31
CA ASP A 168 -0.28 -11.10 -11.09
C ASP A 168 -1.20 -12.16 -10.46
N ARG A 169 -1.56 -12.01 -9.18
CA ARG A 169 -2.43 -12.95 -8.46
C ARG A 169 -3.90 -12.53 -8.38
N GLU A 170 -4.22 -11.30 -8.75
CA GLU A 170 -5.59 -10.78 -8.61
C GLU A 170 -6.59 -11.58 -9.46
N GLY A 171 -7.74 -11.92 -8.86
CA GLY A 171 -8.77 -12.74 -9.47
C GLY A 171 -8.59 -14.26 -9.33
N ALA A 172 -7.44 -14.74 -8.83
CA ALA A 172 -7.25 -16.15 -8.54
C ALA A 172 -8.24 -16.66 -7.47
N VAL A 173 -8.64 -17.91 -7.58
CA VAL A 173 -9.38 -18.61 -6.52
C VAL A 173 -8.37 -19.28 -5.58
N VAL A 174 -8.48 -18.99 -4.29
CA VAL A 174 -7.60 -19.51 -3.26
C VAL A 174 -8.35 -20.42 -2.28
N ASP A 175 -7.68 -21.45 -1.78
CA ASP A 175 -8.15 -22.26 -0.67
C ASP A 175 -7.96 -21.49 0.65
N LEU A 176 -9.07 -21.17 1.33
CA LEU A 176 -9.05 -20.42 2.58
C LEU A 176 -8.43 -21.21 3.73
N GLY A 177 -8.35 -22.54 3.64
CA GLY A 177 -7.65 -23.38 4.61
C GLY A 177 -6.13 -23.24 4.52
N ARG A 178 -5.60 -22.74 3.39
CA ARG A 178 -4.16 -22.65 3.14
C ARG A 178 -3.80 -21.56 2.12
N VAL A 179 -3.93 -20.30 2.52
CA VAL A 179 -3.51 -19.18 1.70
C VAL A 179 -1.99 -19.03 1.78
N GLU A 180 -1.32 -19.08 0.62
CA GLU A 180 0.12 -18.85 0.50
C GLU A 180 0.42 -17.36 0.26
N LEU A 181 1.38 -16.82 1.02
CA LEU A 181 1.85 -15.45 0.95
C LEU A 181 3.36 -15.45 0.66
N SER A 182 3.78 -14.70 -0.35
CA SER A 182 5.19 -14.38 -0.61
C SER A 182 5.74 -13.50 0.53
N PRO A 183 7.08 -13.36 0.67
CA PRO A 183 7.67 -12.30 1.47
C PRO A 183 7.03 -10.94 1.17
N ASP A 184 6.76 -10.15 2.20
CA ASP A 184 6.20 -8.79 2.06
C ASP A 184 4.97 -8.72 1.13
N GLU A 185 4.10 -9.74 1.21
CA GLU A 185 2.83 -9.80 0.47
C GLU A 185 1.61 -9.52 1.36
N GLY A 186 0.71 -8.67 0.87
CA GLY A 186 -0.61 -8.44 1.46
C GLY A 186 -1.71 -8.87 0.49
N VAL A 187 -2.69 -9.62 0.97
CA VAL A 187 -3.84 -10.07 0.17
C VAL A 187 -5.17 -9.72 0.83
N VAL A 188 -6.17 -9.45 0.01
CA VAL A 188 -7.56 -9.25 0.39
C VAL A 188 -8.43 -10.25 -0.36
N VAL A 189 -9.23 -11.01 0.36
CA VAL A 189 -10.02 -12.12 -0.17
C VAL A 189 -11.48 -11.94 0.24
N ALA A 190 -12.42 -12.07 -0.69
CA ALA A 190 -13.85 -12.04 -0.36
C ALA A 190 -14.42 -13.45 -0.23
N SER A 191 -14.95 -13.74 0.96
CA SER A 191 -15.81 -14.90 1.19
C SER A 191 -17.26 -14.42 1.19
N ARG A 192 -18.13 -15.18 0.52
CA ARG A 192 -19.55 -15.15 0.85
C ARG A 192 -19.78 -15.85 2.19
#